data_AF-A0A3M2GI50-F1
#
_entry.id   AF-A0A3M2GI50-F1
#
_cell.length_a   1.000
_cell.length_b   1.000
_cell.length_c   1.000
_cell.angle_alpha   90.00
_cell.angle_beta   90.00
_cell.angle_gamma   90.00
#
_symmetry.space_group_name_H-M   'P 1'
#
loop_
_entity.id
_entity.type
_entity.pdbx_description
1 polymer ?
#
loop_
_entity_poly.entity_id
_entity_poly.type
_entity_poly.pdbx_seq_one_letter_code
_entity_poly.pdbx_strand_id
1 'polypeptide(L)'
;MPTLVDKTRERLETAGYTGAGVNLLVTEAVLGREVHLPGKLDERAEIARQHARDTLSDLRARTEPVTDRLVERLPDKVAETVAARRRALWERLGVPAPETAGETTDA
;
A
#
# COMPACT_ATOMS: atom_id res chain seq x y z
N MET A 1 10.94 24.20 -20.13
CA MET A 1 10.45 22.80 -20.22
C MET A 1 11.53 21.88 -19.68
N PRO A 2 11.20 20.89 -18.83
CA PRO A 2 12.18 19.92 -18.31
C PRO A 2 12.75 19.07 -19.45
N THR A 3 14.05 18.81 -19.41
CA THR A 3 14.75 18.01 -20.42
C THR A 3 14.38 16.53 -20.28
N LEU A 4 14.69 15.72 -21.31
CA LEU A 4 14.51 14.26 -21.22
C LEU A 4 15.31 13.66 -20.05
N VAL A 5 16.50 14.21 -19.77
CA VAL A 5 17.35 13.80 -18.65
C VAL A 5 16.70 14.10 -17.31
N ASP A 6 16.07 15.28 -17.17
CA ASP A 6 15.38 15.66 -15.93
C ASP A 6 14.20 14.72 -15.65
N LYS A 7 13.39 14.42 -16.68
CA LYS A 7 12.26 13.48 -16.57
C LYS A 7 12.72 12.06 -16.22
N THR A 8 13.82 11.60 -16.81
CA THR A 8 14.36 10.27 -16.49
C THR A 8 14.88 10.19 -15.06
N ARG A 9 15.57 11.23 -14.58
CA ARG A 9 16.04 11.32 -13.20
C ARG A 9 14.87 11.26 -12.22
N GLU A 10 13.85 12.07 -12.43
CA GLU A 10 12.66 12.12 -11.59
C GLU A 10 11.94 10.77 -11.50
N ARG A 11 11.84 10.05 -12.64
CA ARG A 11 11.27 8.70 -12.67
C ARG A 11 12.10 7.69 -11.89
N LEU A 12 13.42 7.75 -12.02
CA LEU A 12 14.32 6.87 -11.27
C LEU A 12 14.26 7.14 -9.77
N GLU A 13 14.20 8.42 -9.39
CA GLU A 13 14.07 8.82 -7.99
C GLU A 13 12.74 8.36 -7.40
N THR A 14 11.63 8.59 -8.10
CA THR A 14 10.30 8.07 -7.72
C THR A 14 10.33 6.55 -7.56
N ALA A 15 10.87 5.82 -8.54
CA ALA A 15 10.98 4.37 -8.47
C ALA A 15 11.84 3.89 -7.29
N GLY A 16 12.92 4.60 -7.00
CA GLY A 16 13.78 4.34 -5.84
C GLY A 16 13.04 4.51 -4.51
N TYR A 17 12.32 5.63 -4.35
CA TYR A 17 11.51 5.88 -3.15
C TYR A 17 10.38 4.86 -2.99
N THR A 18 9.64 4.56 -4.06
CA THR A 18 8.59 3.54 -4.02
C THR A 18 9.15 2.18 -3.59
N GLY A 19 10.25 1.72 -4.20
CA GLY A 19 10.86 0.43 -3.86
C GLY A 19 11.34 0.35 -2.41
N ALA A 20 12.04 1.40 -1.95
CA ALA A 20 12.51 1.48 -0.57
C ALA A 20 11.34 1.54 0.43
N GLY A 21 10.32 2.34 0.13
CA GLY A 21 9.15 2.52 0.98
C GLY A 21 8.32 1.26 1.11
N VAL A 22 8.12 0.50 0.02
CA VAL A 22 7.39 -0.77 0.07
C VAL A 22 8.12 -1.76 0.98
N ASN A 23 9.45 -1.86 0.85
CA ASN A 23 10.24 -2.72 1.73
C ASN A 23 10.13 -2.31 3.20
N LEU A 24 10.15 -1.00 3.49
CA LEU A 24 9.97 -0.50 4.84
C LEU A 24 8.59 -0.85 5.39
N LEU A 25 7.51 -0.53 4.67
CA LEU A 25 6.14 -0.81 5.12
C LEU A 25 5.89 -2.32 5.34
N VAL A 26 6.40 -3.18 4.45
CA VAL A 26 6.30 -4.64 4.62
C VAL A 26 7.08 -5.10 5.84
N THR A 27 8.30 -4.57 6.05
CA THR A 27 9.12 -4.90 7.22
C THR A 27 8.42 -4.47 8.51
N GLU A 28 7.87 -3.25 8.54
CA GLU A 28 7.14 -2.69 9.68
C GLU A 28 5.88 -3.50 10.00
N ALA A 29 5.14 -3.91 8.96
CA ALA A 29 3.97 -4.78 9.11
C ALA A 29 4.33 -6.17 9.67
N VAL A 30 5.50 -6.73 9.31
CA VAL A 30 6.01 -7.99 9.86
C VAL A 30 6.49 -7.81 11.31
N LEU A 31 7.17 -6.71 11.62
CA LEU A 31 7.68 -6.41 12.96
C LEU A 31 6.60 -5.93 13.93
N GLY A 32 5.48 -5.43 13.43
CA GLY A 32 4.43 -4.80 14.24
C GLY A 32 4.82 -3.45 14.82
N ARG A 33 5.84 -2.79 14.26
CA ARG A 33 6.32 -1.46 14.69
C ARG A 33 7.06 -0.75 13.56
N GLU A 34 7.10 0.57 13.64
CA GLU A 34 7.87 1.42 12.73
C GLU A 34 9.39 1.20 12.86
N VAL A 35 10.11 1.28 11.75
CA VAL A 35 11.57 1.22 11.73
C VAL A 35 12.12 2.64 11.67
N HIS A 36 12.73 3.10 12.76
CA HIS A 36 13.38 4.41 12.79
C HIS A 36 14.81 4.33 12.27
N LEU A 37 15.17 5.26 11.38
CA LEU A 37 16.51 5.38 10.83
C LEU A 37 17.24 6.60 11.42
N PRO A 38 18.58 6.63 11.43
CA PRO A 38 19.30 7.74 12.02
C PRO A 38 19.27 9.01 11.16
N GLY A 39 18.85 10.13 11.78
CA GLY A 39 18.98 11.48 11.22
C GLY A 39 18.28 11.66 9.87
N LYS A 40 19.01 12.17 8.88
CA LYS A 40 18.46 12.46 7.53
C LYS A 40 17.93 11.22 6.78
N LEU A 41 18.28 10.01 7.23
CA LEU A 41 17.71 8.79 6.66
C LEU A 41 16.25 8.59 7.06
N ASP A 42 15.84 9.10 8.23
CA ASP A 42 14.46 9.01 8.71
C ASP A 42 13.53 9.90 7.87
N GLU A 43 13.97 11.13 7.58
CA GLU A 43 13.23 12.04 6.68
C GLU A 43 13.02 11.42 5.29
N ARG A 44 14.06 10.76 4.75
CA ARG A 44 13.98 10.05 3.46
C ARG A 44 13.13 8.80 3.54
N ALA A 45 13.14 8.09 4.68
CA ALA A 45 12.28 6.95 4.92
C ALA A 45 10.81 7.38 4.92
N GLU A 46 10.46 8.52 5.51
CA GLU A 46 9.07 8.98 5.50
C GLU A 46 8.60 9.37 4.09
N ILE A 47 9.46 10.04 3.31
CA ILE A 47 9.19 10.29 1.89
C ILE A 47 8.97 8.95 1.15
N ALA A 48 9.86 7.97 1.37
CA ALA A 48 9.73 6.65 0.76
C ALA A 48 8.41 5.97 1.14
N ARG A 49 8.03 5.98 2.43
CA ARG A 49 6.76 5.43 2.92
C ARG A 49 5.58 6.09 2.24
N GLN A 50 5.59 7.42 2.07
CA GLN A 50 4.51 8.11 1.40
C GLN A 50 4.38 7.66 -0.07
N HIS A 51 5.48 7.66 -0.84
CA HIS A 51 5.48 7.16 -2.21
C HIS A 51 4.97 5.71 -2.32
N ALA A 52 5.34 4.87 -1.34
CA ALA A 52 4.88 3.50 -1.27
C ALA A 52 3.39 3.40 -0.96
N ARG A 53 2.86 4.17 0.01
CA ARG A 53 1.42 4.20 0.33
C ARG A 53 0.60 4.65 -0.87
N ASP A 54 1.04 5.68 -1.59
CA ASP A 54 0.36 6.16 -2.80
C ASP A 54 0.35 5.07 -3.89
N THR A 55 1.51 4.46 -4.14
CA THR A 55 1.63 3.38 -5.14
C THR A 55 0.78 2.16 -4.76
N LEU A 56 0.77 1.78 -3.48
CA LEU A 56 -0.01 0.66 -2.97
C LEU A 56 -1.51 0.96 -2.99
N SER A 57 -1.92 2.21 -2.76
CA SER A 57 -3.31 2.65 -2.92
C SER A 57 -3.77 2.50 -4.36
N ASP A 58 -2.95 2.93 -5.33
CA ASP A 58 -3.23 2.75 -6.75
C ASP A 58 -3.26 1.26 -7.15
N LEU A 59 -2.37 0.44 -6.58
CA LEU A 59 -2.37 -1.00 -6.81
C LEU A 59 -3.68 -1.61 -6.29
N ARG A 60 -4.05 -1.32 -5.03
CA ARG A 60 -5.29 -1.75 -4.39
C ARG A 60 -6.49 -1.41 -5.26
N ALA A 61 -6.62 -0.15 -5.69
CA ALA A 61 -7.73 0.29 -6.53
C ALA A 61 -7.87 -0.53 -7.84
N ARG A 62 -6.75 -1.01 -8.40
CA ARG A 62 -6.74 -1.83 -9.61
C ARG A 62 -6.97 -3.32 -9.34
N THR A 63 -6.51 -3.84 -8.20
CA THR A 63 -6.55 -5.28 -7.91
C THR A 63 -7.77 -5.71 -7.12
N GLU A 64 -8.25 -4.89 -6.19
CA GLU A 64 -9.37 -5.25 -5.29
C GLU A 64 -10.65 -5.66 -6.02
N PRO A 65 -11.10 -4.98 -7.09
CA PRO A 65 -12.30 -5.41 -7.83
C PRO A 65 -12.18 -6.80 -8.47
N VAL A 66 -10.96 -7.26 -8.75
CA VAL A 66 -10.71 -8.64 -9.23
C VAL A 66 -10.69 -9.59 -8.04
N THR A 67 -10.03 -9.21 -6.95
CA THR A 67 -9.95 -10.00 -5.73
C THR A 67 -11.33 -10.25 -5.12
N ASP A 68 -12.22 -9.25 -5.08
CA ASP A 68 -13.59 -9.40 -4.57
C ASP A 68 -14.37 -10.48 -5.33
N ARG A 69 -14.33 -10.43 -6.66
CA ARG A 69 -14.95 -11.46 -7.52
C ARG A 69 -14.37 -12.85 -7.31
N LEU A 70 -13.11 -12.96 -6.90
CA LEU A 70 -12.50 -14.25 -6.54
C LEU A 70 -12.94 -14.71 -5.16
N VAL A 71 -13.05 -13.79 -4.19
CA VAL A 71 -13.49 -14.08 -2.82
C VAL A 71 -14.95 -14.55 -2.79
N GLU A 72 -15.82 -13.95 -3.59
CA GLU A 72 -17.23 -14.36 -3.75
C GLU A 72 -17.42 -15.81 -4.23
N ARG A 73 -16.37 -16.40 -4.85
CA ARG A 73 -16.39 -17.79 -5.33
C ARG A 73 -15.90 -18.79 -4.30
N LEU A 74 -15.41 -18.33 -3.15
CA LEU A 74 -14.95 -19.17 -2.06
C LEU A 74 -16.14 -19.57 -1.17
N PRO A 75 -16.06 -20.71 -0.46
CA PRO A 75 -17.03 -21.02 0.58
C PRO A 75 -17.09 -19.91 1.63
N ASP A 76 -18.28 -19.58 2.14
CA ASP A 76 -18.53 -18.41 3.01
C ASP A 76 -17.49 -18.23 4.12
N LYS A 77 -17.20 -19.29 4.88
CA LYS A 77 -16.21 -19.24 5.97
C LYS A 77 -14.79 -18.90 5.50
N VAL A 78 -14.42 -19.34 4.30
CA VAL A 78 -13.13 -19.02 3.68
C VAL A 78 -13.16 -17.58 3.16
N ALA A 79 -14.26 -17.18 2.51
CA ALA A 79 -14.44 -15.82 2.00
C ALA A 79 -14.33 -14.77 3.11
N GLU A 80 -15.02 -14.97 4.24
CA GLU A 80 -14.96 -14.12 5.44
C GLU A 80 -13.53 -14.01 5.98
N THR A 81 -12.83 -15.15 6.10
CA THR A 81 -11.45 -15.19 6.60
C THR A 81 -10.51 -14.42 5.68
N VAL A 82 -10.66 -14.59 4.36
CA VAL A 82 -9.84 -13.88 3.37
C VAL A 82 -10.12 -12.39 3.40
N ALA A 83 -11.40 -11.98 3.46
CA ALA A 83 -11.79 -10.58 3.56
C ALA A 83 -11.21 -9.92 4.82
N ALA A 84 -11.32 -10.57 5.98
CA ALA A 84 -10.78 -10.08 7.24
C ALA A 84 -9.24 -9.93 7.20
N ARG A 85 -8.53 -10.94 6.69
CA ARG A 85 -7.06 -10.89 6.56
C ARG A 85 -6.60 -9.82 5.59
N ARG A 86 -7.32 -9.63 4.50
CA ARG A 86 -7.02 -8.62 3.48
C ARG A 86 -7.22 -7.21 4.03
N ARG A 87 -8.32 -6.95 4.75
CA ARG A 87 -8.54 -5.69 5.47
C ARG A 87 -7.39 -5.39 6.43
N ALA A 88 -7.07 -6.36 7.30
CA ALA A 88 -5.98 -6.22 8.26
C ALA A 88 -4.61 -6.00 7.61
N LEU A 89 -4.37 -6.58 6.42
CA LEU A 89 -3.13 -6.35 5.66
C LEU A 89 -3.03 -4.89 5.20
N TRP A 90 -4.08 -4.34 4.59
CA TRP A 90 -4.07 -2.97 4.10
C TRP A 90 -3.92 -1.96 5.25
N GLU A 91 -4.63 -2.18 6.37
CA GLU A 91 -4.49 -1.36 7.57
C GLU A 91 -3.06 -1.37 8.12
N ARG A 92 -2.41 -2.54 8.18
CA ARG A 92 -1.01 -2.65 8.61
C ARG A 92 -0.03 -1.93 7.70
N LEU A 93 -0.34 -1.84 6.41
CA LEU A 93 0.47 -1.09 5.43
C LEU A 93 0.17 0.42 5.47
N GLY A 94 -0.78 0.87 6.30
CA GLY A 94 -1.20 2.27 6.35
C GLY A 94 -1.92 2.72 5.07
N VAL A 95 -2.52 1.77 4.34
CA VAL A 95 -3.33 2.02 3.15
C VAL A 95 -4.80 1.80 3.52
N PRO A 96 -5.73 2.69 3.16
CA PRO A 96 -7.15 2.50 3.47
C PRO A 96 -7.65 1.13 3.00
N ALA A 97 -8.25 0.38 3.93
CA ALA A 97 -8.79 -0.93 3.63
C ALA A 97 -9.91 -0.85 2.56
N PRO A 98 -10.12 -1.91 1.77
CA PRO A 98 -11.31 -2.01 0.93
C PRO A 98 -12.57 -1.97 1.80
N GLU A 99 -13.51 -1.10 1.42
CA GLU A 99 -14.83 -1.04 2.02
C GLU A 99 -15.54 -2.37 1.73
N THR A 100 -16.21 -2.94 2.72
CA THR A 100 -17.13 -4.05 2.46
C THR A 100 -18.34 -3.48 1.73
N ALA A 101 -18.77 -4.14 0.65
CA ALA A 101 -20.06 -3.88 0.03
C ALA A 101 -21.17 -4.07 1.09
N GLY A 102 -21.57 -2.98 1.74
CA GLY A 102 -22.40 -3.00 2.95
C GLY A 102 -22.15 -1.80 3.89
N GLU A 103 -20.98 -1.16 3.81
CA GLU A 103 -20.72 0.12 4.49
C GLU A 103 -20.92 1.30 3.52
N THR A 104 -22.03 1.32 2.79
CA THR A 104 -22.56 2.58 2.27
C THR A 104 -23.04 3.35 3.49
N THR A 105 -22.21 4.26 3.98
CA THR A 105 -22.67 5.31 4.89
C THR A 105 -23.64 6.17 4.10
N ASP A 106 -24.94 6.02 4.38
CA ASP A 106 -25.95 7.00 4.02
C ASP A 106 -25.45 8.39 4.48
N ALA A 107 -25.21 9.27 3.52
CA ALA A 107 -24.97 10.70 3.72
C ALA A 107 -25.77 11.47 2.66
#